data_AF-A0A3S4BEZ9-F1
#
_entry.id   AF-A0A3S4BEZ9-F1
#
_cell.length_a   1.000
_cell.length_b   1.000
_cell.length_c   1.000
_cell.angle_alpha   90.00
_cell.angle_beta   90.00
_cell.angle_gamma   90.00
#
_symmetry.space_group_name_H-M   'P 1'
#
loop_
_entity.id
_entity.type
_entity.pdbx_description
1 polymer ?
#
loop_
_entity_poly.entity_id
_entity_poly.type
_entity_poly.pdbx_seq_one_letter_code
_entity_poly.pdbx_strand_id
1 'polypeptide(L)'
;MGHPPGPLPRKRGRSDGAGHDPDPDPDSAADRPAKHAKCAHEPRNAVVTHKLLAQYYDEIQTLRQYALSKLPAASRIRRRKIASVGLGQPSGKPHTADELALASLLDSAIVARRRHGNTGDDLRWESWVAFSQKGDESYVTLSDGLKGSVFSQSEIVDFVVWLLFSRSNGSWPKHLLCDGFRRAGPNRPPNAGVTTTIPGLVCAHPNQHVQALKAPPWPQLLMLLGKEGERIMIDLLVDCAIFRPVTAGRGNLYQLSGIKISELEPVTQLQEKERPIPADIVSSRNAELRPSEISFVRNVLNRFPYKGPSTGEAATPDDSVIHLLMYMFPRQFGLHNVFTSAVDRRRTAQKFHDYTLREEEIAQKFPASDTGRNPTKKVPKRLRGKAMDLVRRLQVLHSRCSYAEMLHHYCPVSMQFSSPYSVTPNMA
;
A
#
# COMPACT_ATOMS: atom_id res chain seq x y z
N MET A 1 -77.19 -11.50 -3.53
CA MET A 1 -76.82 -11.06 -4.90
C MET A 1 -76.60 -9.56 -4.88
N GLY A 2 -75.87 -8.98 -5.85
CA GLY A 2 -75.92 -7.53 -6.13
C GLY A 2 -74.79 -6.65 -5.54
N HIS A 3 -73.89 -6.21 -6.43
CA HIS A 3 -72.91 -5.11 -6.31
C HIS A 3 -72.94 -4.33 -7.65
N PRO A 4 -72.30 -3.13 -7.82
CA PRO A 4 -71.79 -2.17 -6.84
C PRO A 4 -72.69 -0.89 -6.85
N PRO A 5 -72.48 0.28 -7.53
CA PRO A 5 -71.32 0.90 -8.22
C PRO A 5 -70.78 2.18 -7.51
N GLY A 6 -70.15 3.11 -8.25
CA GLY A 6 -69.81 4.51 -7.86
C GLY A 6 -70.29 5.51 -8.94
N PRO A 7 -69.63 6.67 -9.23
CA PRO A 7 -68.30 7.14 -8.79
C PRO A 7 -68.18 8.66 -8.43
N LEU A 8 -66.94 9.19 -8.39
CA LEU A 8 -66.51 10.58 -8.10
C LEU A 8 -66.83 11.60 -9.22
N PRO A 9 -66.78 12.94 -8.97
CA PRO A 9 -65.57 13.71 -9.35
C PRO A 9 -65.18 14.96 -8.51
N ARG A 10 -64.03 15.56 -8.91
CA ARG A 10 -63.31 16.78 -8.45
C ARG A 10 -64.16 18.09 -8.59
N LYS A 11 -63.77 19.31 -8.13
CA LYS A 11 -62.50 20.04 -8.45
C LYS A 11 -62.36 21.46 -7.81
N ARG A 12 -61.14 21.80 -7.35
CA ARG A 12 -60.47 23.14 -7.20
C ARG A 12 -61.12 24.31 -6.42
N GLY A 13 -60.27 24.98 -5.64
CA GLY A 13 -60.31 26.43 -5.33
C GLY A 13 -58.88 27.02 -5.40
N ARG A 14 -58.73 28.34 -5.60
CA ARG A 14 -57.46 29.09 -5.64
C ARG A 14 -57.71 30.48 -5.04
N SER A 15 -56.74 31.01 -4.31
CA SER A 15 -56.64 32.43 -3.98
C SER A 15 -55.17 32.86 -4.01
N ASP A 16 -54.93 34.05 -4.53
CA ASP A 16 -53.62 34.68 -4.62
C ASP A 16 -53.48 35.75 -3.53
N GLY A 17 -52.25 36.10 -3.14
CA GLY A 17 -51.97 37.16 -2.17
C GLY A 17 -50.67 37.87 -2.52
N ALA A 18 -50.75 39.17 -2.79
CA ALA A 18 -49.61 39.96 -3.28
C ALA A 18 -48.71 40.44 -2.12
N GLY A 19 -47.40 40.40 -2.34
CA GLY A 19 -46.38 41.11 -1.57
C GLY A 19 -45.69 42.15 -2.45
N HIS A 20 -45.11 43.18 -1.84
CA HIS A 20 -44.60 44.38 -2.52
C HIS A 20 -43.07 44.45 -2.39
N ASP A 21 -42.36 44.43 -3.51
CA ASP A 21 -40.91 44.59 -3.58
C ASP A 21 -40.48 46.06 -3.50
N PRO A 22 -39.37 46.35 -2.81
CA PRO A 22 -38.41 47.37 -3.22
C PRO A 22 -37.05 46.75 -3.57
N ASP A 23 -36.47 47.18 -4.69
CA ASP A 23 -35.16 46.73 -5.23
C ASP A 23 -33.99 47.57 -4.60
N PRO A 24 -32.69 47.32 -4.89
CA PRO A 24 -31.81 46.82 -3.82
C PRO A 24 -30.55 47.68 -3.53
N ASP A 25 -30.00 47.53 -2.32
CA ASP A 25 -28.70 48.10 -1.93
C ASP A 25 -27.56 47.07 -2.14
N PRO A 26 -26.44 47.39 -2.82
CA PRO A 26 -25.57 46.38 -3.44
C PRO A 26 -24.28 46.05 -2.66
N ASP A 27 -24.32 45.78 -1.34
CA ASP A 27 -23.10 45.41 -0.60
C ASP A 27 -23.30 44.40 0.57
N SER A 28 -23.50 43.12 0.23
CA SER A 28 -23.34 42.01 1.18
C SER A 28 -23.07 40.66 0.49
N ALA A 29 -21.81 40.41 0.12
CA ALA A 29 -21.38 39.14 -0.48
C ALA A 29 -21.23 38.03 0.59
N ALA A 30 -22.36 37.58 1.15
CA ALA A 30 -22.40 36.59 2.22
C ALA A 30 -21.81 35.22 1.82
N ASP A 31 -21.07 34.63 2.77
CA ASP A 31 -20.41 33.32 2.64
C ASP A 31 -21.41 32.20 2.27
N ARG A 32 -21.01 31.33 1.35
CA ARG A 32 -21.82 30.20 0.86
C ARG A 32 -21.19 28.88 1.29
N PRO A 33 -21.75 28.17 2.29
CA PRO A 33 -21.18 26.91 2.75
C PRO A 33 -21.13 25.89 1.60
N ALA A 34 -19.96 25.29 1.40
CA ALA A 34 -19.73 24.39 0.28
C ALA A 34 -20.65 23.17 0.36
N LYS A 35 -21.40 22.89 -0.72
CA LYS A 35 -22.28 21.71 -0.79
C LYS A 35 -21.44 20.44 -0.65
N HIS A 36 -21.54 19.78 0.51
CA HIS A 36 -20.98 18.45 0.71
C HIS A 36 -21.44 17.50 -0.41
N ALA A 37 -20.49 17.03 -1.21
CA ALA A 37 -20.77 16.04 -2.25
C ALA A 37 -21.22 14.75 -1.56
N LYS A 38 -22.48 14.35 -1.77
CA LYS A 38 -22.96 13.02 -1.34
C LYS A 38 -22.11 11.95 -2.03
N CYS A 39 -21.32 11.21 -1.26
CA CYS A 39 -20.72 9.96 -1.74
C CYS A 39 -21.86 9.03 -2.19
N ALA A 40 -21.96 8.80 -3.50
CA ALA A 40 -22.85 7.78 -4.03
C ALA A 40 -22.39 6.42 -3.51
N HIS A 41 -23.23 5.75 -2.73
CA HIS A 41 -22.94 4.39 -2.26
C HIS A 41 -23.07 3.45 -3.46
N GLU A 42 -21.94 2.96 -3.99
CA GLU A 42 -21.95 1.95 -5.04
C GLU A 42 -22.69 0.70 -4.54
N PRO A 43 -23.56 0.08 -5.34
CA PRO A 43 -24.38 -1.02 -4.86
C PRO A 43 -23.48 -2.18 -4.44
N ARG A 44 -23.73 -2.77 -3.26
CA ARG A 44 -22.84 -3.79 -2.64
C ARG A 44 -22.67 -5.08 -3.46
N ASN A 45 -23.45 -5.25 -4.52
CA ASN A 45 -23.35 -6.33 -5.51
C ASN A 45 -22.63 -5.90 -6.81
N ALA A 46 -22.03 -4.71 -6.86
CA ALA A 46 -21.22 -4.25 -7.98
C ALA A 46 -19.95 -5.11 -8.14
N VAL A 47 -19.52 -5.26 -9.40
CA VAL A 47 -18.21 -5.85 -9.72
C VAL A 47 -17.13 -4.82 -9.35
N VAL A 48 -16.21 -5.19 -8.46
CA VAL A 48 -15.14 -4.29 -7.99
C VAL A 48 -14.09 -4.13 -9.09
N THR A 49 -14.18 -3.03 -9.85
CA THR A 49 -13.33 -2.79 -11.02
C THR A 49 -12.16 -1.85 -10.70
N HIS A 50 -11.03 -2.40 -10.25
CA HIS A 50 -9.80 -1.65 -10.04
C HIS A 50 -8.76 -1.93 -11.13
N LYS A 51 -8.63 -1.01 -12.11
CA LYS A 51 -7.85 -1.18 -13.35
C LYS A 51 -6.39 -1.62 -13.18
N LEU A 52 -5.74 -1.26 -12.07
CA LEU A 52 -4.39 -1.72 -11.77
C LEU A 52 -4.37 -3.15 -11.20
N LEU A 53 -5.29 -3.47 -10.28
CA LEU A 53 -5.31 -4.80 -9.63
C LEU A 53 -5.68 -5.90 -10.63
N ALA A 54 -6.56 -5.60 -11.59
CA ALA A 54 -6.95 -6.52 -12.67
C ALA A 54 -5.80 -6.91 -13.62
N GLN A 55 -4.60 -6.32 -13.47
CA GLN A 55 -3.39 -6.72 -14.19
C GLN A 55 -2.56 -7.77 -13.42
N TYR A 56 -2.78 -7.93 -12.11
CA TYR A 56 -1.96 -8.78 -11.22
C TYR A 56 -2.74 -9.89 -10.49
N TYR A 57 -4.08 -9.80 -10.47
CA TYR A 57 -4.99 -10.71 -9.76
C TYR A 57 -6.18 -11.07 -10.66
N ASP A 58 -6.54 -12.35 -10.69
CA ASP A 58 -7.62 -12.92 -11.50
C ASP A 58 -9.01 -12.67 -10.89
N GLU A 59 -9.09 -12.56 -9.56
CA GLU A 59 -10.34 -12.41 -8.82
C GLU A 59 -10.24 -11.20 -7.88
N ILE A 60 -11.18 -10.25 -8.02
CA ILE A 60 -11.24 -9.00 -7.25
C ILE A 60 -12.67 -8.78 -6.77
N GLN A 61 -12.85 -8.65 -5.45
CA GLN A 61 -14.17 -8.53 -4.83
C GLN A 61 -14.07 -7.80 -3.48
N THR A 62 -15.19 -7.32 -2.93
CA THR A 62 -15.18 -6.76 -1.56
C THR A 62 -15.00 -7.87 -0.52
N LEU A 63 -14.55 -7.51 0.69
CA LEU A 63 -14.46 -8.45 1.80
C LEU A 63 -15.83 -9.05 2.18
N ARG A 64 -16.94 -8.31 1.96
CA ARG A 64 -18.30 -8.85 2.10
C ARG A 64 -18.61 -9.92 1.04
N GLN A 65 -18.25 -9.69 -0.22
CA GLN A 65 -18.43 -10.65 -1.31
C GLN A 65 -17.57 -11.90 -1.09
N TYR A 66 -16.34 -11.74 -0.59
CA TYR A 66 -15.47 -12.84 -0.16
C TYR A 66 -16.09 -13.68 0.97
N ALA A 67 -16.53 -13.04 2.05
CA ALA A 67 -17.15 -13.72 3.19
C ALA A 67 -18.45 -14.48 2.80
N LEU A 68 -19.26 -13.90 1.91
CA LEU A 68 -20.50 -14.51 1.44
C LEU A 68 -20.30 -15.66 0.43
N SER A 69 -19.20 -15.66 -0.33
CA SER A 69 -18.86 -16.73 -1.26
C SER A 69 -18.19 -17.92 -0.57
N LYS A 70 -17.35 -17.67 0.45
CA LYS A 70 -16.67 -18.73 1.22
C LYS A 70 -17.55 -19.42 2.28
N LEU A 71 -18.62 -18.80 2.78
CA LEU A 71 -19.51 -19.43 3.77
C LEU A 71 -20.42 -20.52 3.15
N PRO A 72 -20.61 -21.69 3.80
CA PRO A 72 -21.49 -22.75 3.31
C PRO A 72 -22.92 -22.29 3.00
N ALA A 73 -23.56 -22.90 2.00
CA ALA A 73 -24.94 -22.58 1.60
C ALA A 73 -25.97 -22.84 2.72
N ALA A 74 -25.66 -23.77 3.63
CA ALA A 74 -26.45 -24.06 4.82
C ALA A 74 -26.46 -22.91 5.85
N SER A 75 -25.44 -22.04 5.87
CA SER A 75 -25.25 -20.97 6.86
C SER A 75 -26.17 -19.75 6.63
N ARG A 76 -27.42 -19.98 6.23
CA ARG A 76 -28.40 -18.98 5.74
C ARG A 76 -28.56 -17.77 6.65
N ILE A 77 -28.70 -17.97 7.97
CA ILE A 77 -28.85 -16.89 8.96
C ILE A 77 -27.60 -16.01 8.99
N ARG A 78 -26.41 -16.62 8.99
CA ARG A 78 -25.13 -15.92 9.07
C ARG A 78 -24.81 -15.17 7.77
N ARG A 79 -25.08 -15.77 6.61
CA ARG A 79 -25.00 -15.10 5.30
C ARG A 79 -25.97 -13.92 5.22
N ARG A 80 -27.20 -14.04 5.74
CA ARG A 80 -28.14 -12.90 5.87
C ARG A 80 -27.57 -11.79 6.77
N LYS A 81 -27.04 -12.14 7.96
CA LYS A 81 -26.44 -11.15 8.89
C LYS A 81 -25.26 -10.41 8.26
N ILE A 82 -24.37 -11.12 7.56
CA ILE A 82 -23.22 -10.52 6.84
C ILE A 82 -23.68 -9.61 5.70
N ALA A 83 -24.72 -9.98 4.95
CA ALA A 83 -25.30 -9.09 3.94
C ALA A 83 -25.88 -7.81 4.57
N SER A 84 -26.46 -7.88 5.77
CA SER A 84 -27.13 -6.75 6.43
C SER A 84 -26.28 -5.89 7.37
N VAL A 85 -24.99 -6.19 7.63
CA VAL A 85 -24.15 -5.31 8.48
C VAL A 85 -24.07 -3.90 7.87
N GLY A 86 -24.36 -2.87 8.67
CA GLY A 86 -24.44 -1.49 8.19
C GLY A 86 -25.58 -1.22 7.20
N LEU A 87 -26.65 -2.02 7.23
CA LEU A 87 -27.98 -1.57 6.83
C LEU A 87 -28.77 -1.29 8.11
N GLY A 88 -29.49 -0.17 8.14
CA GLY A 88 -30.24 0.26 9.33
C GLY A 88 -31.16 -0.83 9.85
N GLN A 89 -31.09 -1.14 11.15
CA GLN A 89 -31.96 -2.16 11.73
C GLN A 89 -33.43 -1.71 11.73
N PRO A 90 -34.39 -2.61 11.49
CA PRO A 90 -35.82 -2.32 11.68
C PRO A 90 -36.20 -2.08 13.15
N SER A 91 -35.27 -2.27 14.09
CA SER A 91 -35.42 -2.01 15.52
C SER A 91 -35.27 -0.54 15.92
N GLY A 92 -34.92 0.36 14.98
CA GLY A 92 -34.74 1.79 15.21
C GLY A 92 -33.53 2.19 16.05
N LYS A 93 -32.74 1.22 16.55
CA LYS A 93 -31.53 1.50 17.33
C LYS A 93 -30.39 2.00 16.43
N PRO A 94 -29.63 3.03 16.84
CA PRO A 94 -28.45 3.48 16.10
C PRO A 94 -27.36 2.40 16.11
N HIS A 95 -26.61 2.29 15.01
CA HIS A 95 -25.45 1.41 14.92
C HIS A 95 -24.36 1.83 15.92
N THR A 96 -23.67 0.85 16.51
CA THR A 96 -22.48 1.11 17.32
C THR A 96 -21.30 1.51 16.43
N ALA A 97 -20.28 2.16 17.01
CA ALA A 97 -19.04 2.46 16.30
C ALA A 97 -18.40 1.19 15.70
N ASP A 98 -18.44 0.06 16.41
CA ASP A 98 -17.98 -1.25 15.94
C ASP A 98 -18.79 -1.78 14.74
N GLU A 99 -20.12 -1.66 14.75
CA GLU A 99 -20.95 -2.06 13.60
C GLU A 99 -20.66 -1.21 12.36
N LEU A 100 -20.42 0.10 12.54
CA LEU A 100 -20.05 1.01 11.45
C LEU A 100 -18.63 0.74 10.93
N ALA A 101 -17.67 0.47 11.82
CA ALA A 101 -16.31 0.10 11.45
C ALA A 101 -16.27 -1.24 10.69
N LEU A 102 -17.04 -2.23 11.16
CA LEU A 102 -17.16 -3.53 10.49
C LEU A 102 -17.89 -3.43 9.15
N ALA A 103 -18.95 -2.62 9.04
CA ALA A 103 -19.61 -2.32 7.77
C ALA A 103 -18.65 -1.68 6.77
N SER A 104 -17.88 -0.68 7.22
CA SER A 104 -16.86 0.00 6.42
C SER A 104 -15.77 -0.96 5.96
N LEU A 105 -15.26 -1.84 6.83
CA LEU A 105 -14.28 -2.86 6.44
C LEU A 105 -14.88 -3.81 5.38
N LEU A 106 -16.09 -4.33 5.61
CA LEU A 106 -16.77 -5.27 4.72
C LEU A 106 -17.02 -4.71 3.32
N ASP A 107 -17.45 -3.45 3.20
CA ASP A 107 -17.78 -2.82 1.90
C ASP A 107 -16.58 -2.19 1.20
N SER A 108 -15.56 -1.71 1.92
CA SER A 108 -14.45 -0.95 1.32
C SER A 108 -13.11 -1.68 1.22
N ALA A 109 -12.88 -2.75 1.98
CA ALA A 109 -11.70 -3.57 1.80
C ALA A 109 -11.84 -4.45 0.54
N ILE A 110 -10.88 -4.34 -0.37
CA ILE A 110 -10.81 -5.13 -1.58
C ILE A 110 -9.95 -6.36 -1.29
N VAL A 111 -10.49 -7.54 -1.55
CA VAL A 111 -9.77 -8.80 -1.54
C VAL A 111 -9.43 -9.18 -2.98
N ALA A 112 -8.15 -9.38 -3.25
CA ALA A 112 -7.64 -9.75 -4.56
C ALA A 112 -6.91 -11.10 -4.48
N ARG A 113 -7.36 -12.10 -5.24
CA ARG A 113 -6.76 -13.44 -5.30
C ARG A 113 -6.13 -13.64 -6.68
N ARG A 114 -4.94 -14.26 -6.68
CA ARG A 114 -4.31 -14.80 -7.88
C ARG A 114 -4.60 -16.30 -7.98
N ARG A 115 -4.97 -16.79 -9.16
CA ARG A 115 -5.11 -18.23 -9.43
C ARG A 115 -3.74 -18.84 -9.66
N HIS A 116 -3.07 -19.20 -8.57
CA HIS A 116 -1.89 -20.04 -8.66
C HIS A 116 -2.30 -21.48 -8.99
N GLY A 117 -1.51 -22.19 -9.81
CA GLY A 117 -1.74 -23.61 -10.11
C GLY A 117 -1.81 -24.41 -8.81
N ASN A 118 -2.84 -25.27 -8.70
CA ASN A 118 -3.38 -25.84 -7.47
C ASN A 118 -2.33 -26.22 -6.40
N THR A 119 -2.02 -25.29 -5.49
CA THR A 119 -1.29 -25.57 -4.25
C THR A 119 -2.25 -26.23 -3.27
N GLY A 120 -2.61 -27.48 -3.56
CA GLY A 120 -3.32 -28.36 -2.65
C GLY A 120 -2.50 -28.51 -1.38
N ASP A 121 -3.04 -28.00 -0.28
CA ASP A 121 -2.41 -28.01 1.04
C ASP A 121 -3.50 -28.22 2.09
N ASP A 122 -4.18 -29.37 1.99
CA ASP A 122 -5.22 -29.78 2.94
C ASP A 122 -4.65 -29.89 4.38
N LEU A 123 -3.35 -30.20 4.47
CA LEU A 123 -2.53 -30.17 5.68
C LEU A 123 -2.50 -28.79 6.38
N ARG A 124 -2.95 -27.71 5.73
CA ARG A 124 -3.09 -26.36 6.31
C ARG A 124 -4.01 -26.36 7.53
N TRP A 125 -5.11 -27.12 7.50
CA TRP A 125 -6.05 -27.19 8.62
C TRP A 125 -5.50 -28.05 9.76
N GLU A 126 -4.83 -29.15 9.44
CA GLU A 126 -4.12 -29.99 10.41
C GLU A 126 -2.99 -29.21 11.10
N SER A 127 -2.26 -28.40 10.33
CA SER A 127 -1.22 -27.49 10.82
C SER A 127 -1.78 -26.41 11.74
N TRP A 128 -3.00 -25.90 11.50
CA TRP A 128 -3.69 -24.97 12.41
C TRP A 128 -4.03 -25.65 13.74
N VAL A 129 -4.65 -26.83 13.70
CA VAL A 129 -4.99 -27.62 14.89
C VAL A 129 -3.73 -27.95 15.72
N ALA A 130 -2.64 -28.37 15.06
CA ALA A 130 -1.35 -28.66 15.70
C ALA A 130 -0.54 -27.40 16.12
N PHE A 131 -1.06 -26.20 15.85
CA PHE A 131 -0.51 -24.92 16.29
C PHE A 131 -1.30 -24.34 17.46
N SER A 132 -2.63 -24.28 17.38
CA SER A 132 -3.49 -23.79 18.48
C SER A 132 -3.44 -24.70 19.70
N GLN A 133 -3.25 -26.02 19.52
CA GLN A 133 -2.96 -26.97 20.61
C GLN A 133 -1.58 -26.80 21.28
N LYS A 134 -0.75 -25.85 20.84
CA LYS A 134 0.54 -25.51 21.49
C LYS A 134 0.50 -24.17 22.23
N GLY A 135 -0.63 -23.48 22.19
CA GLY A 135 -1.02 -22.59 23.28
C GLY A 135 -1.26 -23.40 24.55
N ASP A 136 -1.21 -22.73 25.70
CA ASP A 136 -1.38 -23.33 27.03
C ASP A 136 -2.66 -24.20 27.13
N GLU A 137 -2.60 -25.33 27.85
CA GLU A 137 -3.58 -26.45 27.88
C GLU A 137 -5.00 -26.08 28.41
N SER A 138 -5.28 -24.78 28.56
CA SER A 138 -6.45 -24.22 29.24
C SER A 138 -7.47 -23.52 28.32
N TYR A 139 -7.22 -23.43 27.00
CA TYR A 139 -8.05 -22.62 26.07
C TYR A 139 -9.01 -23.39 25.14
N VAL A 140 -9.39 -24.63 25.46
CA VAL A 140 -10.55 -25.29 24.82
C VAL A 140 -11.87 -24.76 25.42
N THR A 141 -12.21 -23.50 25.13
CA THR A 141 -13.43 -22.85 25.64
C THR A 141 -14.46 -22.55 24.55
N LEU A 142 -15.67 -23.08 24.74
CA LEU A 142 -16.82 -22.88 23.88
C LEU A 142 -17.30 -21.42 23.96
N SER A 143 -17.05 -20.65 22.89
CA SER A 143 -17.77 -19.41 22.57
C SER A 143 -17.73 -18.26 23.59
N ASP A 144 -16.54 -17.85 24.06
CA ASP A 144 -16.34 -16.62 24.88
C ASP A 144 -16.49 -15.30 24.07
N GLY A 145 -17.55 -15.22 23.26
CA GLY A 145 -17.99 -14.04 22.52
C GLY A 145 -16.89 -13.27 21.78
N LEU A 146 -16.80 -11.97 22.06
CA LEU A 146 -15.81 -11.08 21.47
C LEU A 146 -14.38 -11.39 21.95
N LYS A 147 -14.20 -11.74 23.23
CA LYS A 147 -12.87 -12.04 23.82
C LYS A 147 -12.21 -13.22 23.12
N GLY A 148 -12.94 -14.35 23.00
CA GLY A 148 -12.46 -15.52 22.27
C GLY A 148 -12.11 -15.19 20.81
N SER A 149 -12.86 -14.29 20.15
CA SER A 149 -12.53 -13.85 18.80
C SER A 149 -11.31 -12.92 18.71
N VAL A 150 -10.98 -12.14 19.76
CA VAL A 150 -9.75 -11.34 19.81
C VAL A 150 -8.53 -12.24 20.00
N PHE A 151 -8.66 -13.28 20.83
CA PHE A 151 -7.63 -14.29 21.04
C PHE A 151 -7.39 -15.13 19.77
N SER A 152 -8.42 -15.80 19.24
CA SER A 152 -8.32 -16.61 18.02
C SER A 152 -7.86 -15.78 16.80
N GLN A 153 -8.32 -14.53 16.63
CA GLN A 153 -7.79 -13.65 15.57
C GLN A 153 -6.29 -13.35 15.75
N SER A 154 -5.82 -13.25 16.99
CA SER A 154 -4.39 -13.03 17.28
C SER A 154 -3.54 -14.27 16.98
N GLU A 155 -4.04 -15.46 17.32
CA GLU A 155 -3.40 -16.73 17.00
C GLU A 155 -3.42 -17.04 15.50
N ILE A 156 -4.53 -16.78 14.79
CA ILE A 156 -4.64 -16.96 13.33
C ILE A 156 -3.58 -16.14 12.60
N VAL A 157 -3.38 -14.88 13.00
CA VAL A 157 -2.36 -14.02 12.37
C VAL A 157 -0.94 -14.55 12.66
N ASP A 158 -0.68 -15.03 13.88
CA ASP A 158 0.62 -15.61 14.26
C ASP A 158 0.89 -16.94 13.53
N PHE A 159 -0.12 -17.81 13.42
CA PHE A 159 -0.09 -19.04 12.64
C PHE A 159 0.17 -18.77 11.15
N VAL A 160 -0.47 -17.76 10.56
CA VAL A 160 -0.23 -17.43 9.15
C VAL A 160 1.20 -16.95 8.93
N VAL A 161 1.76 -16.12 9.83
CA VAL A 161 3.18 -15.74 9.75
C VAL A 161 4.09 -16.98 9.92
N TRP A 162 3.81 -17.84 10.89
CA TRP A 162 4.51 -19.12 11.08
C TRP A 162 4.49 -19.98 9.81
N LEU A 163 3.31 -20.25 9.26
CA LEU A 163 3.09 -21.11 8.10
C LEU A 163 3.83 -20.60 6.86
N LEU A 164 3.86 -19.28 6.65
CA LEU A 164 4.61 -18.65 5.57
C LEU A 164 6.13 -18.82 5.73
N PHE A 165 6.65 -18.77 6.96
CA PHE A 165 8.05 -19.13 7.26
C PHE A 165 8.29 -20.64 7.18
N SER A 166 7.33 -21.50 7.52
CA SER A 166 7.48 -22.96 7.38
C SER A 166 7.54 -23.40 5.92
N ARG A 167 6.76 -22.77 5.03
CA ARG A 167 6.77 -23.06 3.58
C ARG A 167 7.95 -22.47 2.80
N SER A 168 8.70 -21.50 3.35
CA SER A 168 9.83 -20.88 2.62
C SER A 168 11.15 -21.63 2.87
N ASN A 169 11.50 -22.56 1.98
CA ASN A 169 12.68 -23.44 2.08
C ASN A 169 14.00 -22.65 2.22
N GLY A 170 14.40 -22.32 3.46
CA GLY A 170 15.56 -21.47 3.80
C GLY A 170 15.40 -19.99 3.44
N SER A 171 14.71 -19.66 2.36
CA SER A 171 14.47 -18.30 1.85
C SER A 171 13.56 -17.46 2.77
N TRP A 172 13.50 -16.16 2.49
CA TRP A 172 12.60 -15.21 3.16
C TRP A 172 11.19 -15.26 2.52
N PRO A 173 10.09 -15.32 3.30
CA PRO A 173 8.73 -15.29 2.73
C PRO A 173 8.42 -13.94 2.09
N LYS A 174 8.02 -13.92 0.83
CA LYS A 174 7.62 -12.71 0.08
C LYS A 174 6.23 -12.21 0.48
N HIS A 175 6.00 -11.91 1.75
CA HIS A 175 4.67 -11.58 2.28
C HIS A 175 4.73 -10.45 3.31
N LEU A 176 3.80 -9.49 3.23
CA LEU A 176 3.78 -8.30 4.10
C LEU A 176 3.70 -8.63 5.59
N LEU A 177 3.07 -9.75 5.97
CA LEU A 177 2.98 -10.16 7.38
C LEU A 177 4.29 -10.74 7.93
N CYS A 178 5.23 -11.14 7.06
CA CYS A 178 6.53 -11.69 7.44
C CYS A 178 7.63 -10.63 7.58
N ASP A 179 7.41 -9.41 7.08
CA ASP A 179 8.32 -8.29 7.33
C ASP A 179 8.49 -8.06 8.84
N GLY A 180 9.70 -7.68 9.28
CA GLY A 180 10.02 -7.46 10.70
C GLY A 180 10.31 -8.73 11.52
N PHE A 181 9.84 -9.91 11.11
CA PHE A 181 10.15 -11.19 11.76
C PHE A 181 11.40 -11.85 11.18
N ARG A 182 12.11 -12.66 11.97
CA ARG A 182 13.23 -13.50 11.50
C ARG A 182 13.14 -14.89 12.12
N ARG A 183 13.75 -15.91 11.50
CA ARG A 183 13.99 -17.19 12.17
C ARG A 183 14.94 -16.98 13.37
N ALA A 184 14.72 -17.70 14.46
CA ALA A 184 15.64 -17.75 15.58
C ALA A 184 16.98 -18.36 15.12
N GLY A 185 18.10 -17.74 15.51
CA GLY A 185 19.44 -18.28 15.24
C GLY A 185 19.88 -19.23 16.36
N PRO A 186 20.67 -20.28 16.07
CA PRO A 186 20.97 -21.35 17.04
C PRO A 186 21.74 -20.88 18.28
N ASN A 187 22.51 -19.79 18.19
CA ASN A 187 23.41 -19.32 19.24
C ASN A 187 22.90 -18.03 19.94
N ARG A 188 21.58 -17.77 19.97
CA ARG A 188 21.04 -16.53 20.59
C ARG A 188 20.53 -16.79 22.01
N PRO A 189 20.94 -15.99 23.02
CA PRO A 189 20.35 -16.08 24.36
C PRO A 189 18.86 -15.69 24.33
N PRO A 190 18.01 -16.32 25.17
CA PRO A 190 16.55 -16.30 24.99
C PRO A 190 15.91 -14.90 25.09
N ASN A 191 16.51 -13.96 25.82
CA ASN A 191 15.92 -12.65 26.10
C ASN A 191 16.38 -11.52 25.14
N ALA A 192 17.15 -11.83 24.09
CA ALA A 192 17.75 -10.82 23.21
C ALA A 192 16.80 -10.30 22.10
N GLY A 193 15.61 -9.81 22.46
CA GLY A 193 14.64 -9.21 21.54
C GLY A 193 13.20 -9.36 22.04
N VAL A 194 12.26 -8.66 21.39
CA VAL A 194 10.83 -8.79 21.75
C VAL A 194 10.39 -10.22 21.47
N THR A 195 10.03 -10.94 22.53
CA THR A 195 9.58 -12.32 22.49
C THR A 195 8.25 -12.39 21.75
N THR A 196 8.30 -12.92 20.53
CA THR A 196 7.12 -13.19 19.72
C THR A 196 6.46 -14.48 20.20
N THR A 197 5.14 -14.49 20.23
CA THR A 197 4.30 -15.68 20.47
C THR A 197 4.52 -16.77 19.42
N ILE A 198 5.05 -16.42 18.24
CA ILE A 198 5.25 -17.36 17.13
C ILE A 198 6.46 -18.28 17.37
N PRO A 199 6.28 -19.62 17.44
CA PRO A 199 7.37 -20.57 17.63
C PRO A 199 8.47 -20.48 16.55
N GLY A 200 9.73 -20.52 16.99
CA GLY A 200 10.91 -20.54 16.10
C GLY A 200 11.25 -19.21 15.40
N LEU A 201 10.48 -18.15 15.65
CA LEU A 201 10.75 -16.81 15.12
C LEU A 201 11.20 -15.83 16.22
N VAL A 202 11.73 -14.68 15.80
CA VAL A 202 12.02 -13.51 16.65
C VAL A 202 11.44 -12.25 15.99
N CYS A 203 10.82 -11.37 16.77
CA CYS A 203 10.39 -10.06 16.29
C CYS A 203 11.61 -9.12 16.30
N ALA A 204 12.15 -8.79 15.13
CA ALA A 204 13.25 -7.85 15.00
C ALA A 204 12.75 -6.39 14.93
N HIS A 205 11.58 -6.16 14.32
CA HIS A 205 10.90 -4.88 14.28
C HIS A 205 9.38 -5.08 14.30
N PRO A 206 8.58 -4.20 14.95
CA PRO A 206 7.11 -4.31 14.94
C PRO A 206 6.52 -4.27 13.54
N ASN A 207 5.65 -5.23 13.21
CA ASN A 207 4.93 -5.26 11.94
C ASN A 207 3.54 -4.62 12.08
N GLN A 208 3.36 -3.46 11.44
CA GLN A 208 2.10 -2.70 11.47
C GLN A 208 0.94 -3.43 10.76
N HIS A 209 1.22 -4.27 9.76
CA HIS A 209 0.20 -5.08 9.08
C HIS A 209 -0.36 -6.15 10.01
N VAL A 210 0.51 -6.85 10.75
CA VAL A 210 0.14 -7.82 11.79
C VAL A 210 -0.67 -7.13 12.89
N GLN A 211 -0.20 -5.99 13.42
CA GLN A 211 -0.94 -5.23 14.42
C GLN A 211 -2.34 -4.82 13.93
N ALA A 212 -2.45 -4.32 12.70
CA ALA A 212 -3.72 -3.91 12.10
C ALA A 212 -4.67 -5.08 11.77
N LEU A 213 -4.19 -6.32 11.69
CA LEU A 213 -5.01 -7.53 11.53
C LEU A 213 -5.44 -8.18 12.84
N LYS A 214 -4.73 -7.93 13.95
CA LYS A 214 -5.16 -8.32 15.30
C LYS A 214 -6.16 -7.31 15.91
N ALA A 215 -6.06 -6.04 15.51
CA ALA A 215 -6.93 -4.96 15.98
C ALA A 215 -8.37 -5.01 15.39
N PRO A 216 -9.35 -4.34 16.03
CA PRO A 216 -10.67 -4.13 15.45
C PRO A 216 -10.65 -3.49 14.05
N PRO A 217 -11.60 -3.83 13.15
CA PRO A 217 -12.75 -4.70 13.38
C PRO A 217 -12.53 -6.17 12.93
N TRP A 218 -11.29 -6.67 12.88
CA TRP A 218 -10.99 -8.03 12.42
C TRP A 218 -11.48 -9.14 13.37
N PRO A 219 -11.32 -9.05 14.71
CA PRO A 219 -11.98 -9.95 15.66
C PRO A 219 -13.52 -9.96 15.50
N GLN A 220 -14.13 -8.79 15.33
CA GLN A 220 -15.57 -8.65 15.09
C GLN A 220 -16.00 -9.35 13.79
N LEU A 221 -15.17 -9.34 12.73
CA LEU A 221 -15.37 -10.12 11.51
C LEU A 221 -15.26 -11.63 11.76
N LEU A 222 -14.25 -12.08 12.50
CA LEU A 222 -14.06 -13.50 12.85
C LEU A 222 -15.27 -14.04 13.63
N MET A 223 -15.72 -13.33 14.67
CA MET A 223 -16.94 -13.64 15.42
C MET A 223 -18.18 -13.71 14.52
N LEU A 224 -18.27 -12.82 13.53
CA LEU A 224 -19.35 -12.79 12.55
C LEU A 224 -19.28 -13.95 11.53
N LEU A 225 -18.11 -14.52 11.26
CA LEU A 225 -17.94 -15.74 10.45
C LEU A 225 -18.18 -17.04 11.26
N GLY A 226 -17.85 -17.07 12.56
CA GLY A 226 -18.18 -18.17 13.47
C GLY A 226 -17.38 -19.44 13.25
N LYS A 227 -18.03 -20.62 13.22
CA LYS A 227 -17.35 -21.93 13.17
C LYS A 227 -16.38 -22.09 11.98
N GLU A 228 -16.77 -21.64 10.79
CA GLU A 228 -15.90 -21.65 9.60
C GLU A 228 -14.91 -20.46 9.58
N GLY A 229 -15.00 -19.55 10.55
CA GLY A 229 -14.33 -18.26 10.52
C GLY A 229 -12.82 -18.36 10.54
N GLU A 230 -12.25 -19.28 11.33
CA GLU A 230 -10.80 -19.49 11.40
C GLU A 230 -10.26 -19.92 10.04
N ARG A 231 -10.84 -20.97 9.45
CA ARG A 231 -10.49 -21.46 8.10
C ARG A 231 -10.64 -20.37 7.03
N ILE A 232 -11.74 -19.61 7.05
CA ILE A 232 -11.99 -18.52 6.10
C ILE A 232 -10.98 -17.38 6.26
N MET A 233 -10.56 -17.07 7.49
CA MET A 233 -9.55 -16.04 7.79
C MET A 233 -8.14 -16.50 7.40
N ILE A 234 -7.78 -17.76 7.67
CA ILE A 234 -6.53 -18.36 7.23
C ILE A 234 -6.43 -18.34 5.69
N ASP A 235 -7.46 -18.82 4.97
CA ASP A 235 -7.52 -18.76 3.50
C ASP A 235 -7.44 -17.32 2.95
N LEU A 236 -8.02 -16.36 3.67
CA LEU A 236 -7.97 -14.94 3.31
C LEU A 236 -6.56 -14.36 3.47
N LEU A 237 -5.85 -14.68 4.56
CA LEU A 237 -4.54 -14.12 4.87
C LEU A 237 -3.38 -14.85 4.18
N VAL A 238 -3.58 -16.09 3.72
CA VAL A 238 -2.58 -16.91 3.01
C VAL A 238 -2.70 -16.76 1.49
N ASP A 239 -3.92 -16.83 0.92
CA ASP A 239 -4.11 -16.94 -0.54
C ASP A 239 -4.50 -15.62 -1.22
N CYS A 240 -4.70 -14.54 -0.46
CA CYS A 240 -5.21 -13.26 -0.98
C CYS A 240 -4.34 -12.07 -0.57
N ALA A 241 -4.25 -11.09 -1.46
CA ALA A 241 -3.88 -9.73 -1.08
C ALA A 241 -5.11 -8.97 -0.58
N ILE A 242 -4.91 -8.12 0.42
CA ILE A 242 -5.96 -7.27 0.98
C ILE A 242 -5.55 -5.82 0.77
N PHE A 243 -6.42 -5.03 0.17
CA PHE A 243 -6.23 -3.59 -0.02
C PHE A 243 -7.31 -2.82 0.72
N ARG A 244 -6.95 -1.72 1.38
CA ARG A 244 -7.89 -0.84 2.10
C ARG A 244 -7.78 0.59 1.58
N PRO A 245 -8.88 1.36 1.58
CA PRO A 245 -8.84 2.76 1.21
C PRO A 245 -8.03 3.58 2.23
N VAL A 246 -7.32 4.57 1.74
CA VAL A 246 -6.78 5.68 2.53
C VAL A 246 -7.85 6.78 2.57
N THR A 247 -8.03 7.46 3.70
CA THR A 247 -9.01 8.55 3.84
C THR A 247 -8.66 9.78 2.98
N ALA A 248 -7.38 9.99 2.71
CA ALA A 248 -6.87 11.05 1.85
C ALA A 248 -6.97 10.66 0.36
N GLY A 249 -7.93 11.27 -0.34
CA GLY A 249 -8.11 11.15 -1.79
C GLY A 249 -9.05 10.03 -2.25
N ARG A 250 -9.56 10.13 -3.48
CA ARG A 250 -10.54 9.18 -4.04
C ARG A 250 -9.84 8.04 -4.77
N GLY A 251 -10.11 6.80 -4.35
CA GLY A 251 -9.53 5.60 -4.97
C GLY A 251 -8.10 5.27 -4.54
N ASN A 252 -7.54 6.01 -3.58
CA ASN A 252 -6.24 5.70 -3.00
C ASN A 252 -6.35 4.47 -2.10
N LEU A 253 -5.57 3.43 -2.40
CA LEU A 253 -5.53 2.17 -1.67
C LEU A 253 -4.13 1.93 -1.09
N TYR A 254 -4.05 1.34 0.11
CA TYR A 254 -2.83 0.74 0.63
C TYR A 254 -2.98 -0.78 0.75
N GLN A 255 -1.89 -1.52 0.56
CA GLN A 255 -1.88 -2.97 0.73
C GLN A 255 -1.70 -3.33 2.21
N LEU A 256 -2.66 -4.06 2.77
CA LEU A 256 -2.64 -4.54 4.15
C LEU A 256 -2.03 -5.95 4.27
N SER A 257 -2.31 -6.85 3.32
CA SER A 257 -1.77 -8.22 3.32
C SER A 257 -1.50 -8.71 1.89
N GLY A 258 -0.84 -9.86 1.76
CA GLY A 258 -0.45 -10.48 0.49
C GLY A 258 1.04 -10.30 0.17
N ILE A 259 1.43 -10.88 -0.97
CA ILE A 259 2.69 -10.58 -1.65
C ILE A 259 2.64 -9.12 -2.13
N LYS A 260 3.71 -8.35 -1.89
CA LYS A 260 3.83 -6.96 -2.32
C LYS A 260 3.55 -6.84 -3.82
N ILE A 261 2.63 -5.98 -4.23
CA ILE A 261 2.25 -5.84 -5.65
C ILE A 261 3.43 -5.48 -6.57
N SER A 262 4.46 -4.81 -6.04
CA SER A 262 5.72 -4.51 -6.75
C SER A 262 6.62 -5.73 -7.01
N GLU A 263 6.35 -6.87 -6.36
CA GLU A 263 7.05 -8.15 -6.57
C GLU A 263 6.23 -9.14 -7.42
N LEU A 264 5.04 -8.73 -7.90
CA LEU A 264 4.18 -9.56 -8.74
C LEU A 264 4.39 -9.26 -10.23
N GLU A 265 4.61 -10.31 -11.01
CA GLU A 265 4.49 -10.24 -12.47
C GLU A 265 3.01 -10.06 -12.87
N PRO A 266 2.67 -9.29 -13.92
CA PRO A 266 1.31 -9.25 -14.47
C PRO A 266 0.78 -10.61 -14.92
N VAL A 267 -0.54 -10.84 -14.83
CA VAL A 267 -1.21 -12.10 -15.20
C VAL A 267 -0.96 -12.45 -16.67
N THR A 268 -1.07 -11.47 -17.57
CA THR A 268 -0.83 -11.63 -19.02
C THR A 268 0.57 -12.19 -19.30
N GLN A 269 1.58 -11.81 -18.52
CA GLN A 269 2.97 -12.26 -18.72
C GLN A 269 3.24 -13.68 -18.18
N LEU A 270 2.34 -14.26 -17.37
CA LEU A 270 2.37 -15.70 -17.10
C LEU A 270 1.73 -16.49 -18.24
N GLN A 271 0.56 -16.04 -18.72
CA GLN A 271 -0.14 -16.69 -19.84
C GLN A 271 0.66 -16.67 -21.16
N GLU A 272 1.60 -15.73 -21.33
CA GLU A 272 2.57 -15.72 -22.44
C GLU A 272 3.77 -16.67 -22.23
N LYS A 273 4.14 -16.97 -20.98
CA LYS A 273 5.21 -17.93 -20.64
C LYS A 273 4.74 -19.39 -20.68
N GLU A 274 3.46 -19.63 -20.44
CA GLU A 274 2.84 -20.97 -20.43
C GLU A 274 2.48 -21.49 -21.84
N ARG A 275 2.55 -20.64 -22.88
CA ARG A 275 2.36 -21.08 -24.27
C ARG A 275 3.64 -21.75 -24.80
N PRO A 276 3.60 -23.01 -25.28
CA PRO A 276 4.76 -23.63 -25.88
C PRO A 276 5.17 -22.87 -27.15
N ILE A 277 6.40 -22.36 -27.17
CA ILE A 277 6.98 -21.64 -28.30
C ILE A 277 7.63 -22.69 -29.24
N PRO A 278 7.33 -22.70 -30.56
CA PRO A 278 8.05 -23.53 -31.52
C PRO A 278 9.56 -23.22 -31.49
N ALA A 279 10.40 -24.26 -31.60
CA ALA A 279 11.84 -24.17 -31.32
C ALA A 279 12.60 -23.18 -32.23
N ASP A 280 12.10 -22.91 -33.45
CA ASP A 280 12.86 -22.23 -34.51
C ASP A 280 12.92 -20.69 -34.39
N ILE A 281 12.36 -20.10 -33.32
CA ILE A 281 12.42 -18.64 -33.07
C ILE A 281 13.14 -18.31 -31.74
N VAL A 282 14.22 -19.02 -31.43
CA VAL A 282 15.21 -18.59 -30.43
C VAL A 282 16.23 -17.64 -31.07
N SER A 283 15.72 -16.53 -31.63
CA SER A 283 16.57 -15.41 -32.07
C SER A 283 16.11 -14.12 -31.43
N SER A 284 17.05 -13.46 -30.73
CA SER A 284 17.04 -12.01 -30.47
C SER A 284 15.72 -11.40 -29.96
N ARG A 285 15.10 -11.99 -28.92
CA ARG A 285 14.17 -11.24 -28.06
C ARG A 285 14.94 -10.16 -27.28
N ASN A 286 15.24 -9.05 -27.96
CA ASN A 286 15.55 -7.77 -27.35
C ASN A 286 14.28 -7.28 -26.65
N ALA A 287 14.02 -7.79 -25.44
CA ALA A 287 12.89 -7.40 -24.62
C ALA A 287 13.01 -5.90 -24.30
N GLU A 288 12.13 -5.10 -24.91
CA GLU A 288 12.12 -3.65 -24.76
C GLU A 288 12.10 -3.27 -23.28
N LEU A 289 13.08 -2.47 -22.87
CA LEU A 289 13.33 -2.13 -21.47
C LEU A 289 12.17 -1.27 -20.96
N ARG A 290 11.33 -1.83 -20.09
CA ARG A 290 10.07 -1.20 -19.69
C ARG A 290 10.35 -0.11 -18.65
N PRO A 291 9.68 1.07 -18.70
CA PRO A 291 9.93 2.14 -17.74
C PRO A 291 9.75 1.73 -16.26
N SER A 292 8.95 0.70 -15.98
CA SER A 292 8.75 0.09 -14.66
C SER A 292 9.97 -0.65 -14.10
N GLU A 293 10.96 -0.97 -14.94
CA GLU A 293 12.18 -1.69 -14.55
C GLU A 293 13.31 -0.73 -14.09
N ILE A 294 13.10 0.58 -14.20
CA ILE A 294 14.07 1.60 -13.83
C ILE A 294 14.08 1.78 -12.31
N SER A 295 15.09 1.23 -11.64
CA SER A 295 15.34 1.49 -10.22
C SER A 295 15.99 2.87 -10.01
N PHE A 296 15.35 3.73 -9.22
CA PHE A 296 15.91 5.02 -8.83
C PHE A 296 16.76 4.87 -7.56
N VAL A 297 18.07 5.12 -7.67
CA VAL A 297 19.04 4.92 -6.57
C VAL A 297 19.63 6.26 -6.11
N ARG A 298 19.65 6.45 -4.78
CA ARG A 298 20.32 7.50 -3.96
C ARG A 298 20.40 8.93 -4.54
N ASN A 299 19.73 9.85 -3.85
CA ASN A 299 19.61 11.26 -4.22
C ASN A 299 20.96 11.97 -4.49
N VAL A 300 21.17 12.36 -5.75
CA VAL A 300 22.36 13.08 -6.23
C VAL A 300 22.49 14.51 -5.66
N LEU A 301 21.40 15.13 -5.21
CA LEU A 301 21.39 16.49 -4.64
C LEU A 301 22.25 16.61 -3.36
N ASN A 302 22.50 15.51 -2.65
CA ASN A 302 23.41 15.47 -1.49
C ASN A 302 24.90 15.62 -1.89
N ARG A 303 25.29 15.23 -3.12
CA ARG A 303 26.69 15.28 -3.58
C ARG A 303 27.06 16.62 -4.21
N PHE A 304 26.07 17.31 -4.77
CA PHE A 304 26.21 18.63 -5.37
C PHE A 304 25.30 19.63 -4.65
N PRO A 305 25.65 20.05 -3.41
CA PRO A 305 24.89 21.08 -2.69
C PRO A 305 25.00 22.42 -3.41
N TYR A 306 23.95 23.25 -3.32
CA TYR A 306 23.96 24.58 -3.93
C TYR A 306 25.02 25.47 -3.27
N LYS A 307 25.99 25.93 -4.05
CA LYS A 307 26.94 26.96 -3.64
C LYS A 307 26.37 28.32 -4.08
N GLY A 308 26.25 29.24 -3.13
CA GLY A 308 25.81 30.61 -3.43
C GLY A 308 26.74 31.30 -4.44
N PRO A 309 26.30 32.38 -5.11
CA PRO A 309 27.18 33.16 -5.98
C PRO A 309 28.39 33.65 -5.16
N SER A 310 29.59 33.27 -5.59
CA SER A 310 30.85 33.78 -5.01
C SER A 310 30.92 35.29 -5.21
N THR A 311 31.13 36.04 -4.13
CA THR A 311 31.24 37.49 -4.16
C THR A 311 32.51 37.92 -4.91
N GLY A 312 32.35 38.32 -6.17
CA GLY A 312 33.41 38.94 -6.98
C GLY A 312 33.51 38.43 -8.42
N GLU A 313 33.02 37.24 -8.73
CA GLU A 313 33.17 36.65 -10.07
C GLU A 313 31.90 36.78 -10.93
N ALA A 314 32.11 37.02 -12.24
CA ALA A 314 31.01 37.13 -13.20
C ALA A 314 30.21 35.83 -13.28
N ALA A 315 28.90 35.95 -13.50
CA ALA A 315 27.92 34.86 -13.37
C ALA A 315 28.15 33.68 -14.34
N THR A 316 29.08 32.80 -13.98
CA THR A 316 29.24 31.48 -14.59
C THR A 316 27.99 30.64 -14.31
N PRO A 317 27.55 29.80 -15.26
CA PRO A 317 26.48 28.85 -14.99
C PRO A 317 27.00 27.82 -13.99
N ASP A 318 26.43 27.84 -12.77
CA ASP A 318 26.85 27.02 -11.62
C ASP A 318 27.16 25.57 -12.03
N ASP A 319 28.44 25.21 -11.93
CA ASP A 319 28.97 23.92 -12.37
C ASP A 319 28.31 22.74 -11.62
N SER A 320 27.78 22.99 -10.40
CA SER A 320 27.00 22.00 -9.64
C SER A 320 25.61 21.77 -10.22
N VAL A 321 24.94 22.83 -10.70
CA VAL A 321 23.66 22.74 -11.44
C VAL A 321 23.87 22.05 -12.78
N ILE A 322 24.98 22.33 -13.48
CA ILE A 322 25.32 21.60 -14.72
C ILE A 322 25.55 20.12 -14.42
N HIS A 323 26.26 19.78 -13.35
CA HIS A 323 26.49 18.39 -12.97
C HIS A 323 25.16 17.67 -12.64
N LEU A 324 24.25 18.32 -11.92
CA LEU A 324 22.91 17.79 -11.67
C LEU A 324 22.10 17.58 -12.96
N LEU A 325 22.18 18.51 -13.92
CA LEU A 325 21.57 18.35 -15.25
C LEU A 325 22.15 17.14 -16.02
N MET A 326 23.43 16.79 -15.82
CA MET A 326 24.06 15.63 -16.46
C MET A 326 23.56 14.30 -15.87
N TYR A 327 23.31 14.25 -14.56
CA TYR A 327 22.65 13.09 -13.91
C TYR A 327 21.16 12.98 -14.26
N MET A 328 20.43 14.10 -14.36
CA MET A 328 18.99 14.10 -14.65
C MET A 328 18.67 13.90 -16.13
N PHE A 329 19.51 14.39 -17.03
CA PHE A 329 19.27 14.37 -18.48
C PHE A 329 20.45 13.77 -19.26
N PRO A 330 21.00 12.59 -18.89
CA PRO A 330 22.23 12.04 -19.46
C PRO A 330 22.21 11.98 -20.98
N ARG A 331 21.08 11.56 -21.57
CA ARG A 331 20.86 11.53 -23.03
C ARG A 331 21.08 12.88 -23.73
N GLN A 332 20.79 14.02 -23.07
CA GLN A 332 20.99 15.35 -23.65
C GLN A 332 22.46 15.77 -23.70
N PHE A 333 23.29 15.23 -22.80
CA PHE A 333 24.76 15.32 -22.83
C PHE A 333 25.38 14.13 -23.60
N GLY A 334 24.55 13.23 -24.13
CA GLY A 334 24.96 11.99 -24.81
C GLY A 334 25.69 11.01 -23.89
N LEU A 335 25.42 11.02 -22.59
CA LEU A 335 25.85 10.02 -21.61
C LEU A 335 24.96 8.77 -21.72
N HIS A 336 25.47 7.64 -21.24
CA HIS A 336 24.82 6.33 -21.23
C HIS A 336 23.48 6.39 -20.49
N ASN A 337 22.42 5.89 -21.11
CA ASN A 337 21.08 5.95 -20.57
C ASN A 337 20.20 4.77 -21.02
N VAL A 338 19.26 4.40 -20.16
CA VAL A 338 18.32 3.27 -20.33
C VAL A 338 17.49 3.28 -21.62
N PHE A 339 17.38 4.41 -22.31
CA PHE A 339 16.52 4.56 -23.50
C PHE A 339 17.25 4.42 -24.84
N THR A 340 18.57 4.66 -24.89
CA THR A 340 19.31 4.70 -26.17
C THR A 340 20.72 4.11 -26.14
N SER A 341 21.14 3.50 -25.03
CA SER A 341 22.51 3.02 -24.87
C SER A 341 22.53 1.52 -24.58
N ALA A 342 23.20 0.75 -25.44
CA ALA A 342 23.39 -0.68 -25.25
C ALA A 342 24.18 -0.96 -23.96
N VAL A 343 23.81 -2.00 -23.23
CA VAL A 343 24.43 -2.39 -21.96
C VAL A 343 25.52 -3.42 -22.25
N ASP A 344 26.77 -3.10 -21.93
CA ASP A 344 27.89 -4.03 -22.10
C ASP A 344 27.87 -5.11 -21.00
N ARG A 345 27.53 -6.34 -21.39
CA ARG A 345 27.51 -7.52 -20.50
C ARG A 345 28.89 -7.95 -20.00
N ARG A 346 29.99 -7.40 -20.54
CA ARG A 346 31.35 -7.55 -19.98
C ARG A 346 31.60 -6.61 -18.80
N ARG A 347 30.83 -5.52 -18.70
CA ARG A 347 30.93 -4.51 -17.62
C ARG A 347 29.86 -4.65 -16.54
N THR A 348 28.73 -5.30 -16.82
CA THR A 348 27.68 -5.55 -15.82
C THR A 348 26.92 -6.86 -16.10
N ALA A 349 26.61 -7.59 -15.03
CA ALA A 349 25.67 -8.71 -15.06
C ALA A 349 24.20 -8.25 -14.89
N GLN A 350 23.96 -6.98 -14.56
CA GLN A 350 22.62 -6.41 -14.35
C GLN A 350 21.96 -6.00 -15.68
N LYS A 351 20.63 -5.85 -15.68
CA LYS A 351 19.86 -5.44 -16.87
C LYS A 351 20.23 -4.02 -17.37
N PHE A 352 20.82 -3.21 -16.51
CA PHE A 352 21.30 -1.85 -16.78
C PHE A 352 22.71 -1.67 -16.18
N HIS A 353 23.44 -0.62 -16.58
CA HIS A 353 24.58 -0.16 -15.79
C HIS A 353 24.12 0.51 -14.49
N ASP A 354 24.97 0.53 -13.47
CA ASP A 354 24.75 1.39 -12.32
C ASP A 354 24.96 2.85 -12.75
N TYR A 355 23.98 3.70 -12.44
CA TYR A 355 23.99 5.13 -12.73
C TYR A 355 24.09 5.98 -11.46
N THR A 356 24.30 5.34 -10.30
CA THR A 356 24.48 6.01 -9.01
C THR A 356 25.71 6.90 -9.02
N LEU A 357 26.83 6.41 -9.58
CA LEU A 357 28.06 7.15 -9.79
C LEU A 357 28.36 7.21 -11.29
N ARG A 358 28.61 8.42 -11.81
CA ARG A 358 28.93 8.69 -13.23
C ARG A 358 30.20 9.52 -13.40
N GLU A 359 30.96 9.76 -12.33
CA GLU A 359 32.08 10.72 -12.35
C GLU A 359 33.15 10.34 -13.37
N GLU A 360 33.47 9.04 -13.51
CA GLU A 360 34.38 8.51 -14.54
C GLU A 360 33.86 8.73 -15.97
N GLU A 361 32.58 8.45 -16.21
CA GLU A 361 31.92 8.65 -17.51
C GLU A 361 31.90 10.16 -17.89
N ILE A 362 31.62 11.00 -16.90
CA ILE A 362 31.54 12.45 -17.04
C ILE A 362 32.93 13.05 -17.27
N ALA A 363 33.95 12.59 -16.55
CA ALA A 363 35.34 13.02 -16.74
C ALA A 363 35.92 12.52 -18.07
N GLN A 364 35.62 11.28 -18.49
CA GLN A 364 36.05 10.76 -19.79
C GLN A 364 35.44 11.57 -20.95
N LYS A 365 34.19 12.03 -20.80
CA LYS A 365 33.49 12.78 -21.86
C LYS A 365 33.71 14.29 -21.83
N PHE A 366 33.94 14.85 -20.64
CA PHE A 366 34.16 16.27 -20.41
C PHE A 366 35.41 16.45 -19.52
N PRO A 367 36.61 16.11 -20.03
CA PRO A 367 37.84 16.22 -19.25
C PRO A 367 38.12 17.67 -18.85
N ALA A 368 38.79 17.87 -17.72
CA ALA A 368 39.35 19.17 -17.38
C ALA A 368 40.44 19.57 -18.40
N SER A 369 40.73 20.87 -18.50
CA SER A 369 41.84 21.36 -19.32
C SER A 369 42.90 21.97 -18.42
N ASP A 370 44.16 21.59 -18.64
CA ASP A 370 45.34 22.11 -17.92
C ASP A 370 45.56 23.61 -18.10
N THR A 371 44.83 24.25 -19.02
CA THR A 371 44.91 25.69 -19.34
C THR A 371 44.16 26.61 -18.34
N GLY A 372 43.67 26.08 -17.22
CA GLY A 372 42.90 26.82 -16.21
C GLY A 372 41.48 27.21 -16.63
N ARG A 373 41.17 27.19 -17.94
CA ARG A 373 39.80 27.25 -18.47
C ARG A 373 39.24 25.84 -18.62
N ASN A 374 38.47 25.39 -17.64
CA ASN A 374 37.58 24.22 -17.80
C ASN A 374 36.84 24.32 -19.14
N PRO A 375 36.89 23.30 -20.02
CA PRO A 375 36.20 23.36 -21.30
C PRO A 375 34.70 23.41 -21.03
N THR A 376 34.12 24.60 -21.22
CA THR A 376 32.78 24.95 -20.75
C THR A 376 31.80 23.83 -21.06
N LYS A 377 31.17 23.23 -20.04
CA LYS A 377 30.19 22.15 -20.19
C LYS A 377 28.93 22.71 -20.85
N LYS A 378 28.96 22.83 -22.18
CA LYS A 378 27.98 23.57 -23.00
C LYS A 378 26.58 22.98 -22.81
N VAL A 379 25.80 23.56 -21.90
CA VAL A 379 24.43 23.16 -21.59
C VAL A 379 23.63 23.02 -22.91
N PRO A 380 23.05 21.84 -23.21
CA PRO A 380 22.27 21.61 -24.43
C PRO A 380 21.16 22.65 -24.58
N LYS A 381 20.88 23.13 -25.80
CA LYS A 381 19.91 24.23 -26.04
C LYS A 381 18.56 24.01 -25.32
N ARG A 382 18.06 22.77 -25.29
CA ARG A 382 16.79 22.35 -24.66
C ARG A 382 16.78 22.45 -23.13
N LEU A 383 17.93 22.52 -22.46
CA LEU A 383 18.05 22.57 -21.00
C LEU A 383 18.37 23.98 -20.47
N ARG A 384 18.53 24.99 -21.33
CA ARG A 384 18.83 26.37 -20.94
C ARG A 384 17.59 27.09 -20.40
N GLY A 385 17.79 28.10 -19.55
CA GLY A 385 16.69 28.82 -18.89
C GLY A 385 15.87 27.88 -18.01
N LYS A 386 14.53 27.90 -18.17
CA LYS A 386 13.55 27.30 -17.25
C LYS A 386 13.91 25.91 -16.69
N ALA A 387 14.49 25.01 -17.48
CA ALA A 387 14.89 23.68 -17.00
C ALA A 387 16.08 23.74 -16.01
N MET A 388 17.09 24.56 -16.31
CA MET A 388 18.22 24.85 -15.43
C MET A 388 17.76 25.62 -14.18
N ASP A 389 16.85 26.58 -14.34
CA ASP A 389 16.27 27.35 -13.23
C ASP A 389 15.50 26.45 -12.25
N LEU A 390 14.75 25.47 -12.78
CA LEU A 390 14.04 24.48 -11.96
C LEU A 390 15.00 23.54 -11.22
N VAL A 391 16.09 23.08 -11.85
CA VAL A 391 17.10 22.24 -11.17
C VAL A 391 17.85 23.03 -10.09
N ARG A 392 18.21 24.30 -10.35
CA ARG A 392 18.78 25.21 -9.35
C ARG A 392 17.81 25.45 -8.19
N ARG A 393 16.52 25.69 -8.48
CA ARG A 393 15.48 25.86 -7.44
C ARG A 393 15.30 24.59 -6.62
N LEU A 394 15.31 23.41 -7.23
CA LEU A 394 15.25 22.12 -6.55
C LEU A 394 16.45 21.93 -5.62
N GLN A 395 17.66 22.25 -6.07
CA GLN A 395 18.89 22.18 -5.28
C GLN A 395 18.88 23.14 -4.08
N VAL A 396 18.35 24.36 -4.26
CA VAL A 396 18.15 25.36 -3.18
C VAL A 396 17.06 24.94 -2.19
N LEU A 397 15.99 24.30 -2.65
CA LEU A 397 14.94 23.78 -1.77
C LEU A 397 15.44 22.56 -0.99
N HIS A 398 16.19 21.67 -1.64
CA HIS A 398 16.83 20.51 -1.02
C HIS A 398 17.80 20.91 0.09
N SER A 399 18.68 21.90 -0.14
CA SER A 399 19.63 22.37 0.89
C SER A 399 18.99 23.16 2.04
N ARG A 400 17.72 23.57 1.90
CA ARG A 400 16.91 24.22 2.95
C ARG A 400 15.91 23.29 3.63
N CYS A 401 15.80 22.04 3.19
CA CYS A 401 14.80 21.10 3.69
C CYS A 401 15.31 20.40 4.97
N SER A 402 14.66 20.68 6.11
CA SER A 402 14.90 19.88 7.32
C SER A 402 14.19 18.53 7.22
N TYR A 403 14.89 17.56 6.64
CA TYR A 403 14.40 16.18 6.52
C TYR A 403 14.12 15.54 7.88
N ALA A 404 14.80 15.96 8.95
CA ALA A 404 14.54 15.50 10.31
C ALA A 404 13.14 15.95 10.80
N GLU A 405 12.83 17.24 10.71
CA GLU A 405 11.51 17.77 11.11
C GLU A 405 10.36 17.17 10.29
N MET A 406 10.56 16.99 8.97
CA MET A 406 9.57 16.30 8.15
C MET A 406 9.37 14.84 8.59
N LEU A 407 10.44 14.13 8.94
CA LEU A 407 10.36 12.75 9.42
C LEU A 407 9.66 12.68 10.78
N HIS A 408 9.97 13.58 11.71
CA HIS A 408 9.28 13.66 13.00
C HIS A 408 7.79 13.98 12.86
N HIS A 409 7.41 14.85 11.92
CA HIS A 409 6.01 15.23 11.69
C HIS A 409 5.18 14.17 10.95
N TYR A 410 5.71 13.61 9.84
CA TYR A 410 4.97 12.67 8.99
C TYR A 410 5.20 11.19 9.34
N CYS A 411 6.27 10.86 10.05
CA CYS A 411 6.60 9.51 10.50
C CYS A 411 7.04 9.51 11.98
N PRO A 412 6.19 10.02 12.90
CA PRO A 412 6.51 10.08 14.32
C PRO A 412 6.85 8.69 14.85
N VAL A 413 8.11 8.49 15.23
CA VAL A 413 8.55 7.24 15.86
C VAL A 413 8.01 7.24 17.29
N SER A 414 6.96 6.46 17.53
CA SER A 414 6.38 6.24 18.85
C SER A 414 7.33 5.48 19.77
N MET A 415 8.40 6.15 20.23
CA MET A 415 9.32 5.63 21.24
C MET A 415 8.65 5.60 22.62
N GLN A 416 7.75 4.64 22.82
CA GLN A 416 7.42 4.12 24.14
C GLN A 416 8.58 3.25 24.68
N PHE A 417 9.79 3.82 24.69
CA PHE A 417 10.89 3.32 25.51
C PHE A 417 10.70 3.86 26.93
N SER A 418 9.90 3.17 27.73
CA SER A 418 9.95 3.29 29.18
C SER A 418 11.32 2.78 29.67
N SER A 419 12.33 3.65 29.64
CA SER A 419 13.67 3.32 30.11
C SER A 419 13.63 3.01 31.61
N PRO A 420 14.05 1.81 32.05
CA PRO A 420 14.06 1.45 33.47
C PRO A 420 15.27 2.04 34.22
N TYR A 421 16.07 2.91 33.58
CA TYR A 421 17.30 3.48 34.13
C TYR A 421 17.23 4.99 34.31
N SER A 422 16.33 5.44 35.17
CA SER A 422 16.45 6.74 35.85
C SER A 422 17.50 6.63 36.95
N VAL A 423 18.79 6.76 36.59
CA VAL A 423 19.87 6.83 37.58
C VAL A 423 19.74 8.14 38.36
N THR A 424 19.42 8.05 39.65
CA THR A 424 19.40 9.19 40.56
C THR A 424 20.82 9.70 40.80
N PRO A 425 21.11 11.00 40.61
CA PRO A 425 22.39 11.55 41.00
C PRO A 425 22.48 11.62 42.53
N ASN A 426 23.37 10.83 43.14
CA ASN A 426 23.67 10.97 44.57
C ASN A 426 24.44 12.28 44.80
N MET A 427 23.98 13.07 45.77
CA MET A 427 24.77 14.14 46.36
C MET A 427 25.67 13.55 47.46
N ALA A 428 26.97 13.72 47.30
CA ALA A 428 28.00 13.66 48.36
C ALA A 428 29.24 14.42 47.85
#